data_AF-B7F6L8-F1
#
_entry.id   AF-B7F6L8-F1
#
_cell.length_a   1.000
_cell.length_b   1.000
_cell.length_c   1.000
_cell.angle_alpha   90.00
_cell.angle_beta   90.00
_cell.angle_gamma   90.00
#
_symmetry.space_group_name_H-M   'P 1'
#
loop_
_entity.id
_entity.type
_entity.pdbx_description
1 polymer ?
#
loop_
_entity_poly.entity_id
_entity_poly.type
_entity_poly.pdbx_seq_one_letter_code
_entity_poly.pdbx_strand_id
1 'polypeptide(L)'
;MAQNKTIAVALLLATLVAVMGKEPETLEEAVRAGCKEECSEQKKKAPIDEKQCEDFCFIKTKSIFEAHKGVKDLKADRFIDFCNNECNAVYKEDPATSKKCAESCEADAKEAEVFLDKVVAYIQTTKQA
;
A
#
# COMPACT_ATOMS: atom_id res chain seq x y z
N MET A 1 -11.86 49.76 19.84
CA MET A 1 -12.30 48.38 19.49
C MET A 1 -11.19 47.70 18.69
N ALA A 2 -10.19 47.05 19.32
CA ALA A 2 -9.06 46.47 18.56
C ALA A 2 -8.24 45.39 19.31
N GLN A 3 -8.84 44.46 20.06
CA GLN A 3 -8.07 43.39 20.75
C GLN A 3 -8.53 41.93 20.54
N ASN A 4 -9.55 41.64 19.73
CA ASN A 4 -10.06 40.25 19.61
C ASN A 4 -9.56 39.44 18.40
N LYS A 5 -8.63 39.94 17.56
CA LYS A 5 -8.12 39.16 16.41
C LYS A 5 -6.92 38.27 16.72
N THR A 6 -6.17 38.53 17.79
CA THR A 6 -4.90 37.82 18.06
C THR A 6 -5.11 36.41 18.61
N ILE A 7 -6.17 36.17 19.39
CA ILE A 7 -6.43 34.86 20.02
C ILE A 7 -6.81 33.79 18.98
N ALA A 8 -7.56 34.16 17.94
CA ALA A 8 -7.97 33.22 16.89
C ALA A 8 -6.77 32.68 16.08
N VAL A 9 -5.75 33.52 15.84
CA VAL A 9 -4.54 33.10 15.10
C VAL A 9 -3.68 32.16 15.94
N ALA A 10 -3.57 32.41 17.25
CA ALA A 10 -2.80 31.54 18.15
C ALA A 10 -3.40 30.13 18.29
N LEU A 11 -4.74 30.02 18.34
CA LEU A 11 -5.43 28.73 18.37
C LEU A 11 -5.27 27.96 17.05
N LEU A 12 -5.33 28.66 15.91
CA LEU A 12 -5.11 28.05 14.59
C LEU A 12 -3.67 27.53 14.40
N LEU A 13 -2.68 28.19 14.99
CA LEU A 13 -1.29 27.71 14.95
C LEU A 13 -1.08 26.49 15.85
N ALA A 14 -1.70 26.45 17.03
CA ALA A 14 -1.60 25.29 17.93
C ALA A 14 -2.22 24.02 17.34
N THR A 15 -3.34 24.14 16.61
CA THR A 15 -3.94 22.99 15.92
C THR A 15 -3.14 22.54 14.69
N LEU A 16 -2.43 23.44 14.00
CA LEU A 16 -1.58 23.05 12.87
C LEU A 16 -0.34 22.25 13.32
N VAL A 17 0.24 22.57 14.48
CA VAL A 17 1.41 21.85 15.02
C VAL A 17 1.05 20.46 15.53
N ALA A 18 -0.20 20.24 15.97
CA ALA A 18 -0.64 18.94 16.48
C ALA A 18 -0.91 17.89 15.38
N VAL A 19 -1.16 18.30 14.12
CA VAL A 19 -1.46 17.39 13.01
C VAL A 19 -0.21 16.97 12.22
N MET A 20 0.96 17.56 12.48
CA MET A 20 2.24 17.09 11.92
C MET A 20 2.87 15.94 12.76
N GLY A 21 2.05 15.22 13.52
CA GLY A 21 2.50 14.18 14.45
C GLY A 21 3.11 12.98 13.72
N LYS A 22 4.44 13.02 13.55
CA LYS A 22 5.37 12.02 13.01
C LYS A 22 5.18 11.69 11.53
N GLU A 23 6.00 12.31 10.70
CA GLU A 23 6.43 11.65 9.46
C GLU A 23 6.99 10.26 9.84
N PRO A 24 6.64 9.20 9.10
CA PRO A 24 7.22 7.88 9.33
C PRO A 24 8.74 7.97 9.23
N GLU A 25 9.44 7.46 10.24
CA GLU A 25 10.91 7.56 10.34
C GLU A 25 11.59 6.59 9.36
N THR A 26 10.85 5.60 8.87
CA THR A 26 11.34 4.57 7.95
C THR A 26 10.33 4.29 6.82
N LEU A 27 10.84 3.74 5.71
CA LEU A 27 10.00 3.25 4.62
C LEU A 27 9.01 2.18 5.10
N GLU A 28 9.43 1.31 6.04
CA GLU A 28 8.56 0.30 6.62
C GLU A 28 7.37 0.94 7.35
N GLU A 29 7.62 1.93 8.20
CA GLU A 29 6.56 2.66 8.91
C GLU A 29 5.62 3.39 7.95
N ALA A 30 6.16 3.97 6.87
CA ALA A 30 5.36 4.63 5.84
C ALA A 30 4.42 3.65 5.14
N VAL A 31 4.93 2.47 4.76
CA VAL A 31 4.12 1.41 4.12
C VAL A 31 3.06 0.92 5.09
N ARG A 32 3.41 0.66 6.36
CA ARG A 32 2.43 0.22 7.37
C ARG A 32 1.34 1.27 7.61
N ALA A 33 1.70 2.55 7.69
CA ALA A 33 0.73 3.64 7.84
C ALA A 33 -0.22 3.72 6.64
N GLY A 34 0.31 3.62 5.41
CA GLY A 34 -0.50 3.60 4.19
C GLY A 34 -1.44 2.39 4.13
N CYS A 35 -0.95 1.19 4.48
CA CYS A 35 -1.76 -0.01 4.55
C CYS A 35 -2.88 0.11 5.59
N LYS A 36 -2.59 0.68 6.76
CA LYS A 36 -3.59 0.95 7.78
C LYS A 36 -4.68 1.89 7.27
N GLU A 37 -4.30 3.00 6.66
CA GLU A 37 -5.27 3.94 6.08
C GLU A 37 -6.15 3.27 5.02
N GLU A 38 -5.53 2.54 4.07
CA GLU A 38 -6.25 1.85 3.01
C GLU A 38 -7.25 0.82 3.59
N CYS A 39 -6.79 -0.02 4.51
CA CYS A 39 -7.63 -1.05 5.14
C CYS A 39 -8.74 -0.45 6.00
N SER A 40 -8.47 0.64 6.71
CA SER A 40 -9.51 1.39 7.43
C SER A 40 -10.57 1.96 6.48
N GLU A 41 -10.20 2.48 5.30
CA GLU A 41 -11.16 2.94 4.29
C GLU A 41 -11.94 1.78 3.65
N GLN A 42 -11.29 0.64 3.38
CA GLN A 42 -11.98 -0.54 2.86
C GLN A 42 -13.00 -1.09 3.87
N LYS A 43 -12.67 -1.09 5.16
CA LYS A 43 -13.56 -1.51 6.25
C LYS A 43 -14.83 -0.67 6.34
N LYS A 44 -14.79 0.60 5.95
CA LYS A 44 -16.00 1.46 5.88
C LYS A 44 -16.96 1.01 4.77
N LYS A 45 -16.44 0.35 3.73
CA LYS A 45 -17.23 -0.10 2.57
C LYS A 45 -17.78 -1.52 2.77
N ALA A 46 -17.04 -2.39 3.43
CA ALA A 46 -17.43 -3.77 3.68
C ALA A 46 -16.82 -4.30 4.98
N PRO A 47 -17.48 -5.25 5.68
CA PRO A 47 -16.87 -5.92 6.82
C PRO A 47 -15.68 -6.75 6.35
N ILE A 48 -14.49 -6.39 6.85
CA ILE A 48 -13.22 -7.09 6.61
C ILE A 48 -12.47 -7.29 7.93
N ASP A 49 -11.54 -8.25 7.94
CA ASP A 49 -10.52 -8.31 8.97
C ASP A 49 -9.45 -7.25 8.67
N GLU A 50 -9.50 -6.16 9.42
CA GLU A 50 -8.62 -5.00 9.25
C GLU A 50 -7.15 -5.37 9.48
N LYS A 51 -6.86 -6.20 10.48
CA LYS A 51 -5.49 -6.60 10.79
C LYS A 51 -4.93 -7.50 9.68
N GLN A 52 -5.72 -8.46 9.23
CA GLN A 52 -5.33 -9.31 8.10
C GLN A 52 -5.11 -8.49 6.83
N CYS A 53 -5.97 -7.50 6.57
CA CYS A 53 -5.81 -6.58 5.46
C CYS A 53 -4.49 -5.81 5.56
N GLU A 54 -4.18 -5.24 6.72
CA GLU A 54 -2.94 -4.49 6.96
C GLU A 54 -1.71 -5.37 6.74
N ASP A 55 -1.70 -6.57 7.32
CA ASP A 55 -0.59 -7.51 7.21
C ASP A 55 -0.40 -7.97 5.75
N PHE A 56 -1.48 -8.27 5.03
CA PHE A 56 -1.41 -8.67 3.61
C PHE A 56 -0.94 -7.50 2.74
N CYS A 57 -1.47 -6.30 2.95
CA CYS A 57 -1.02 -5.10 2.24
C CYS A 57 0.48 -4.85 2.45
N PHE A 58 0.96 -5.00 3.68
CA PHE A 58 2.37 -4.81 4.00
C PHE A 58 3.25 -5.84 3.29
N ILE A 59 2.89 -7.13 3.37
CA ILE A 59 3.62 -8.21 2.69
C ILE A 59 3.66 -7.94 1.18
N LYS A 60 2.52 -7.70 0.54
CA LYS A 60 2.45 -7.44 -0.90
C LYS A 60 3.31 -6.25 -1.31
N THR A 61 3.21 -5.14 -0.59
CA THR A 61 3.97 -3.93 -0.90
C THR A 61 5.47 -4.16 -0.75
N LYS A 62 5.90 -4.80 0.35
CA LYS A 62 7.30 -5.20 0.55
C LYS A 62 7.79 -6.10 -0.59
N SER A 63 7.03 -7.12 -0.94
CA SER A 63 7.37 -8.07 -2.01
C SER A 63 7.46 -7.40 -3.38
N ILE A 64 6.62 -6.40 -3.68
CA ILE A 64 6.73 -5.62 -4.92
C ILE A 64 8.08 -4.90 -4.98
N PHE A 65 8.47 -4.22 -3.91
CA PHE A 65 9.74 -3.49 -3.85
C PHE A 65 10.95 -4.42 -3.93
N GLU A 66 10.91 -5.56 -3.23
CA GLU A 66 11.99 -6.54 -3.25
C GLU A 66 12.11 -7.25 -4.60
N ALA A 67 10.99 -7.72 -5.16
CA ALA A 67 10.95 -8.38 -6.46
C ALA A 67 11.54 -7.51 -7.57
N HIS A 68 11.30 -6.19 -7.51
CA HIS A 68 11.67 -5.28 -8.59
C HIS A 68 12.88 -4.40 -8.27
N LYS A 69 13.56 -4.63 -7.15
CA LYS A 69 14.76 -3.86 -6.78
C LYS A 69 15.87 -4.04 -7.82
N GLY A 70 16.21 -2.96 -8.52
CA GLY A 70 17.26 -2.96 -9.55
C GLY A 70 16.86 -3.67 -10.85
N VAL A 71 15.57 -3.95 -11.04
CA VAL A 71 15.03 -4.67 -12.19
C VAL A 71 14.31 -3.69 -13.11
N LYS A 72 14.55 -3.78 -14.41
CA LYS A 72 13.88 -2.92 -15.40
C LYS A 72 12.59 -3.53 -15.96
N ASP A 73 12.50 -4.85 -15.95
CA ASP A 73 11.36 -5.59 -16.48
C ASP A 73 10.46 -6.01 -15.32
N LEU A 74 9.30 -5.36 -15.23
CA LEU A 74 8.30 -5.65 -14.20
C LEU A 74 7.51 -6.87 -14.62
N LYS A 75 7.70 -7.98 -13.91
CA LYS A 75 7.03 -9.26 -14.19
C LYS A 75 6.20 -9.67 -13.00
N ALA A 76 4.93 -9.95 -13.27
CA ALA A 76 3.98 -10.41 -12.26
C ALA A 76 4.48 -11.67 -11.55
N ASP A 77 4.96 -12.68 -12.30
CA ASP A 77 5.51 -13.91 -11.74
C ASP A 77 6.57 -13.67 -10.68
N ARG A 78 7.44 -12.66 -10.88
CA ARG A 78 8.48 -12.33 -9.90
C ARG A 78 7.89 -11.78 -8.61
N PHE A 79 6.88 -10.92 -8.72
CA PHE A 79 6.15 -10.45 -7.55
C PHE A 79 5.44 -11.62 -6.84
N ILE A 80 4.76 -12.49 -7.59
CA ILE A 80 4.06 -13.66 -7.05
C ILE A 80 5.02 -14.56 -6.27
N ASP A 81 6.19 -14.88 -6.83
CA ASP A 81 7.19 -15.73 -6.18
C ASP A 81 7.67 -15.15 -4.84
N PHE A 82 8.03 -13.86 -4.82
CA PHE A 82 8.46 -13.18 -3.59
C PHE A 82 7.32 -13.11 -2.56
N CYS A 83 6.11 -12.78 -3.01
CA CYS A 83 4.96 -12.65 -2.15
C CYS A 83 4.54 -13.98 -1.53
N ASN A 84 4.50 -15.06 -2.33
CA ASN A 84 4.20 -16.41 -1.86
C ASN A 84 5.24 -16.92 -0.86
N ASN A 85 6.52 -16.64 -1.09
CA ASN A 85 7.58 -17.00 -0.15
C ASN A 85 7.42 -16.27 1.19
N GLU A 86 7.13 -14.97 1.17
CA GLU A 86 6.89 -14.18 2.38
C GLU A 86 5.62 -14.61 3.12
N CYS A 87 4.51 -14.85 2.40
CA CYS A 87 3.27 -15.38 2.98
C CYS A 87 3.52 -16.71 3.71
N ASN A 88 4.24 -17.65 3.09
CA ASN A 88 4.58 -18.94 3.67
C ASN A 88 5.54 -18.83 4.86
N ALA A 89 6.44 -17.85 4.85
CA ALA A 89 7.37 -17.61 5.95
C ALA A 89 6.65 -17.00 7.18
N VAL A 90 5.81 -15.99 6.96
CA VAL A 90 5.09 -15.28 8.04
C VAL A 90 3.98 -16.16 8.64
N TYR A 91 3.25 -16.89 7.81
CA TYR A 91 2.11 -17.72 8.22
C TYR A 91 2.42 -19.22 8.19
N LYS A 92 3.67 -19.61 8.45
CA LYS A 92 4.11 -21.01 8.44
C LYS A 92 3.23 -21.94 9.29
N GLU A 93 2.79 -21.45 10.45
CA GLU A 93 1.97 -22.21 11.41
C GLU A 93 0.45 -22.09 11.11
N ASP A 94 0.05 -21.30 10.11
CA ASP A 94 -1.33 -21.15 9.65
C ASP A 94 -1.41 -21.26 8.12
N PRO A 95 -1.45 -22.49 7.56
CA PRO A 95 -1.50 -22.72 6.13
C PRO A 95 -2.74 -22.10 5.44
N ALA A 96 -3.85 -21.94 6.17
CA ALA A 96 -5.07 -21.36 5.61
C ALA A 96 -4.89 -19.85 5.39
N THR A 97 -4.27 -19.16 6.35
CA THR A 97 -3.92 -17.74 6.20
C THR A 97 -2.81 -17.54 5.17
N SER A 98 -1.79 -18.41 5.16
CA SER A 98 -0.75 -18.38 4.12
C SER A 98 -1.35 -18.48 2.72
N LYS A 99 -2.28 -19.42 2.51
CA LYS A 99 -2.97 -19.58 1.23
C LYS A 99 -3.77 -18.34 0.82
N LYS A 100 -4.53 -17.73 1.74
CA LYS A 100 -5.28 -16.49 1.45
C LYS A 100 -4.35 -15.33 1.10
N CYS A 101 -3.20 -15.24 1.75
CA CYS A 101 -2.17 -14.25 1.46
C CYS A 101 -1.65 -14.43 0.03
N ALA A 102 -1.26 -15.66 -0.33
CA ALA A 102 -0.81 -16.02 -1.68
C ALA A 102 -1.86 -15.74 -2.77
N GLU A 103 -3.12 -16.12 -2.52
CA GLU A 103 -4.24 -15.85 -3.42
C GLU A 103 -4.45 -14.33 -3.62
N SER A 104 -4.25 -13.51 -2.58
CA SER A 104 -4.26 -12.05 -2.75
C SER A 104 -3.08 -11.54 -3.56
N CYS A 105 -1.89 -12.12 -3.44
CA CYS A 105 -0.74 -11.76 -4.28
C CYS A 105 -1.05 -12.04 -5.76
N GLU A 106 -1.62 -13.21 -6.07
CA GLU A 106 -2.00 -13.56 -7.44
C GLU A 106 -3.08 -12.64 -8.02
N ALA A 107 -4.05 -12.21 -7.19
CA ALA A 107 -5.08 -11.28 -7.61
C ALA A 107 -4.49 -9.91 -8.01
N ASP A 108 -3.65 -9.34 -7.15
CA ASP A 108 -2.97 -8.06 -7.41
C ASP A 108 -2.05 -8.15 -8.64
N ALA A 109 -1.36 -9.29 -8.80
CA ALA A 109 -0.47 -9.53 -9.92
C ALA A 109 -1.23 -9.49 -11.27
N LYS A 110 -2.38 -10.17 -11.34
CA LYS A 110 -3.26 -10.17 -12.52
C LYS A 110 -3.81 -8.78 -12.82
N GLU A 111 -4.17 -8.01 -11.79
CA GLU A 111 -4.64 -6.63 -11.98
C GLU A 111 -3.52 -5.73 -12.50
N ALA A 112 -2.30 -5.88 -11.98
CA ALA A 112 -1.14 -5.14 -12.43
C ALA A 112 -0.77 -5.46 -13.89
N GLU A 113 -0.84 -6.73 -14.32
CA GLU A 113 -0.62 -7.12 -15.72
C GLU A 113 -1.62 -6.43 -16.65
N VAL A 114 -2.91 -6.49 -16.31
CA VAL A 114 -3.95 -5.82 -17.09
C VAL A 114 -3.72 -4.31 -17.16
N PHE A 115 -3.25 -3.70 -16.07
CA PHE A 115 -2.91 -2.28 -16.06
C PHE A 115 -1.70 -1.97 -16.96
N LEU A 116 -0.62 -2.76 -16.87
CA LEU A 116 0.57 -2.59 -17.68
C LEU A 116 0.27 -2.78 -19.17
N ASP A 117 -0.54 -3.76 -19.55
CA ASP A 117 -0.96 -3.98 -20.93
C ASP A 117 -1.75 -2.78 -21.48
N LYS A 118 -2.63 -2.20 -20.67
CA LYS A 118 -3.36 -0.96 -21.04
C LYS A 118 -2.42 0.22 -21.24
N VAL A 119 -1.42 0.38 -20.37
CA VAL A 119 -0.41 1.44 -20.48
C VAL A 119 0.44 1.24 -21.73
N VAL A 120 0.89 0.02 -22.00
CA VAL A 120 1.66 -0.31 -23.22
C VAL A 120 0.84 -0.03 -24.47
N ALA A 121 -0.43 -0.45 -24.51
CA ALA A 121 -1.33 -0.18 -25.63
C ALA A 121 -1.52 1.34 -25.83
N TYR A 122 -1.73 2.10 -24.76
CA TYR A 122 -1.85 3.55 -24.83
C TYR A 122 -0.58 4.25 -25.33
N ILE A 123 0.60 3.78 -24.91
CA ILE A 123 1.88 4.32 -25.41
C ILE A 123 2.07 3.97 -26.90
N GLN A 124 1.65 2.79 -27.32
CA GLN A 124 1.77 2.37 -28.72
C GLN A 124 0.85 3.17 -29.64
N THR A 125 -0.39 3.46 -29.23
CA THR A 125 -1.32 4.27 -30.02
C THR A 125 -0.89 5.73 -30.09
N THR A 126 -0.36 6.30 -29.00
CA THR A 126 0.11 7.69 -28.97
C THR A 126 1.43 7.91 -29.73
N LYS A 127 2.31 6.91 -29.82
CA LYS A 127 3.53 7.00 -30.65
C LYS A 127 3.29 6.95 -32.16
N GLN A 128 2.11 6.53 -32.60
CA GLN A 128 1.74 6.48 -34.02
C GLN A 128 1.02 7.76 -34.50
N ALA A 129 0.66 8.66 -33.57
CA ALA A 129 0.13 9.98 -33.86
C ALA A 129 1.26 11.00 -34.05
#